data_AF-A0A3M0GM99-F1
#
_entry.id   AF-A0A3M0GM99-F1
#
_cell.length_a   1.000
_cell.length_b   1.000
_cell.length_c   1.000
_cell.angle_alpha   90.00
_cell.angle_beta   90.00
_cell.angle_gamma   90.00
#
_symmetry.space_group_name_H-M   'P 1'
#
loop_
_entity.id
_entity.type
_entity.pdbx_description
1 polymer ?
#
loop_
_entity_poly.entity_id
_entity_poly.type
_entity_poly.pdbx_seq_one_letter_code
_entity_poly.pdbx_strand_id
1 'polypeptide(L)'
;MKFPIRGSTASPPTWDRYKSAVRRVDRDSLLVQAAAVTAQIALEELPKELTRMGLTPWCVADVARTALSWSSFERPEADRRTLLRLCNQCVQLADEGLVRDPTSTEGLGQVLARHFFEQFPSQHSNPGQIARTILLFGSAVEMPPGFAPEAMTPGWFETITDGLTLEDYVESLFLISTMTEQHNGGFSLDLFNGPGWDDLIEAIPYDAIRRTFTEYLVTTAADFKEANRRFQDPLPKAQKKYAFNPLDDKPFIDDVAPIPIAPWVQAIMRKAVPPSIYHMGTRALGDSFTRDLGPVFQHYVGRQLDLVAGDRQVIPELRYGPRKSQTDSCDWFLDLPGVLVLIECKARQPVESLRVGSGDWIDSVESSIGKGIRQLNRSHRDIEAIAEREPSIGPAKPRVGLVVTLEPFYADQNWILAERLPQRDLPIAVISVGELESLRTTEEGMA
;
A
#
# COMPACT_ATOMS: atom_id res chain seq x y z
N MET A 1 -14.13 -31.95 9.48
CA MET A 1 -15.39 -31.25 9.80
C MET A 1 -16.03 -30.82 8.48
N LYS A 2 -17.19 -31.36 8.10
CA LYS A 2 -17.86 -31.01 6.83
C LYS A 2 -18.64 -29.70 7.02
N PHE A 3 -18.12 -28.58 6.52
CA PHE A 3 -18.90 -27.36 6.40
C PHE A 3 -19.78 -27.49 5.16
N PRO A 4 -21.11 -27.38 5.27
CA PRO A 4 -21.96 -27.33 4.09
C PRO A 4 -21.68 -26.00 3.39
N ILE A 5 -20.85 -26.03 2.33
CA ILE A 5 -20.86 -24.98 1.32
C ILE A 5 -22.22 -25.12 0.65
N ARG A 6 -23.23 -24.43 1.19
CA ARG A 6 -24.56 -24.42 0.60
C ARG A 6 -24.41 -23.86 -0.81
N GLY A 7 -24.72 -24.68 -1.81
CA GLY A 7 -25.20 -24.19 -3.10
C GLY A 7 -26.43 -23.35 -2.82
N SER A 8 -26.23 -22.06 -2.62
CA SER A 8 -27.27 -21.12 -2.23
C SER A 8 -27.90 -20.57 -3.50
N THR A 9 -29.14 -20.96 -3.76
CA THR A 9 -30.07 -20.27 -4.68
C THR A 9 -30.47 -18.88 -4.18
N ALA A 10 -29.96 -18.42 -3.02
CA ALA A 10 -30.23 -17.07 -2.52
C ALA A 10 -29.36 -16.03 -3.21
N SER A 11 -29.97 -14.91 -3.59
CA SER A 11 -29.27 -13.74 -4.12
C SER A 11 -28.09 -13.33 -3.24
N PRO A 12 -26.94 -12.96 -3.86
CA PRO A 12 -25.76 -12.54 -3.11
C PRO A 12 -26.08 -11.39 -2.15
N PRO A 13 -25.45 -11.34 -0.96
CA PRO A 13 -25.74 -10.33 0.05
C PRO A 13 -25.43 -8.91 -0.45
N THR A 14 -26.32 -7.96 -0.16
CA THR A 14 -26.04 -6.53 -0.30
C THR A 14 -25.26 -6.01 0.90
N TRP A 15 -24.66 -4.82 0.78
CA TRP A 15 -23.98 -4.15 1.88
C TRP A 15 -24.87 -4.02 3.14
N ASP A 16 -26.13 -3.63 2.98
CA ASP A 16 -27.05 -3.47 4.11
C ASP A 16 -27.37 -4.80 4.80
N ARG A 17 -27.46 -5.91 4.04
CA ARG A 17 -27.67 -7.26 4.61
C ARG A 17 -26.46 -7.72 5.40
N TYR A 18 -25.26 -7.54 4.84
CA TYR A 18 -24.00 -7.86 5.51
C TYR A 18 -23.82 -7.03 6.79
N LYS A 19 -23.94 -5.70 6.70
CA LYS A 19 -23.91 -4.80 7.85
C LYS A 19 -24.92 -5.24 8.93
N SER A 20 -26.14 -5.57 8.54
CA SER A 20 -27.17 -6.05 9.48
C SER A 20 -26.80 -7.38 10.13
N ALA A 21 -26.09 -8.27 9.45
CA ALA A 21 -25.61 -9.53 10.01
C ALA A 21 -24.50 -9.29 11.04
N VAL A 22 -23.56 -8.38 10.77
CA VAL A 22 -22.49 -8.01 11.72
C VAL A 22 -23.10 -7.38 12.99
N ARG A 23 -24.10 -6.50 12.86
CA ARG A 23 -24.79 -5.83 13.98
C ARG A 23 -25.57 -6.76 14.92
N ARG A 24 -25.81 -8.01 14.52
CA ARG A 24 -26.54 -9.00 15.32
C ARG A 24 -25.64 -9.82 16.24
N VAL A 25 -24.33 -9.58 16.20
CA VAL A 25 -23.32 -10.26 16.99
C VAL A 25 -22.73 -9.26 17.97
N ASP A 26 -22.32 -9.74 19.14
CA ASP A 26 -21.62 -8.91 20.11
C ASP A 26 -20.32 -8.38 19.51
N ARG A 27 -20.11 -7.07 19.69
CA ARG A 27 -18.99 -6.35 19.08
C ARG A 27 -17.67 -6.82 19.66
N ASP A 28 -17.59 -6.91 20.99
CA ASP A 28 -16.31 -7.05 21.67
C ASP A 28 -15.75 -8.45 21.50
N SER A 29 -16.59 -9.48 21.71
CA SER A 29 -16.23 -10.87 21.40
C SER A 29 -15.86 -11.05 19.91
N LEU A 30 -16.55 -10.38 18.98
CA LEU A 30 -16.20 -10.44 17.56
C LEU A 30 -14.83 -9.83 17.25
N LEU A 31 -14.49 -8.70 17.89
CA LEU A 31 -13.19 -8.06 17.72
C LEU A 31 -12.06 -8.88 18.36
N VAL A 32 -12.29 -9.50 19.52
CA VAL A 32 -11.35 -10.44 20.12
C VAL A 32 -11.11 -11.65 19.22
N GLN A 33 -12.17 -12.21 18.60
CA GLN A 33 -12.01 -13.29 17.62
C GLN A 33 -11.25 -12.82 16.37
N ALA A 34 -11.47 -11.59 15.91
CA ALA A 34 -10.76 -11.01 14.77
C ALA A 34 -9.25 -10.85 15.06
N ALA A 35 -8.91 -10.33 16.23
CA ALA A 35 -7.53 -10.19 16.70
C ALA A 35 -6.82 -11.56 16.77
N ALA A 36 -7.44 -12.54 17.43
CA ALA A 36 -6.87 -13.88 17.56
C ALA A 36 -6.69 -14.59 16.21
N VAL A 37 -7.65 -14.45 15.29
CA VAL A 37 -7.55 -15.06 13.95
C VAL A 37 -6.49 -14.37 13.10
N THR A 38 -6.41 -13.04 13.12
CA THR A 38 -5.41 -12.32 12.31
C THR A 38 -3.99 -12.53 12.83
N ALA A 39 -3.80 -12.70 14.14
CA ALA A 39 -2.56 -13.19 14.73
C ALA A 39 -2.17 -14.58 14.20
N GLN A 40 -3.10 -15.55 14.19
CA GLN A 40 -2.87 -16.89 13.63
C GLN A 40 -2.56 -16.86 12.12
N ILE A 41 -3.12 -15.91 11.38
CA ILE A 41 -2.77 -15.74 9.96
C ILE A 41 -1.34 -15.22 9.81
N ALA A 42 -0.92 -14.25 10.63
CA ALA A 42 0.44 -13.69 10.58
C ALA A 42 1.51 -14.74 10.93
N LEU A 43 1.23 -15.61 11.90
CA LEU A 43 2.10 -16.73 12.29
C LEU A 43 2.02 -17.94 11.33
N GLU A 44 1.21 -17.86 10.26
CA GLU A 44 0.93 -18.98 9.35
C GLU A 44 0.34 -20.24 10.01
N GLU A 45 -0.28 -20.09 11.19
CA GLU A 45 -0.86 -21.17 11.98
C GLU A 45 -2.32 -21.49 11.59
N LEU A 46 -2.98 -20.58 10.85
CA LEU A 46 -4.36 -20.78 10.45
C LEU A 46 -4.48 -21.90 9.38
N PRO A 47 -5.35 -22.91 9.57
CA PRO A 47 -5.58 -23.94 8.56
C PRO A 47 -5.97 -23.35 7.19
N LYS A 48 -5.27 -23.79 6.13
CA LYS A 48 -5.45 -23.30 4.75
C LYS A 48 -6.90 -23.42 4.26
N GLU A 49 -7.64 -24.41 4.74
CA GLU A 49 -9.07 -24.59 4.43
C GLU A 49 -9.92 -23.41 4.88
N LEU A 50 -9.63 -22.82 6.05
CA LEU A 50 -10.38 -21.67 6.57
C LEU A 50 -10.11 -20.42 5.73
N THR A 51 -8.86 -20.21 5.32
CA THR A 51 -8.47 -19.12 4.40
C THR A 51 -9.18 -19.27 3.05
N ARG A 52 -9.22 -20.49 2.48
CA ARG A 52 -9.99 -20.78 1.25
C ARG A 52 -11.49 -20.56 1.40
N MET A 53 -12.02 -20.73 2.62
CA MET A 53 -13.40 -20.40 2.96
C MET A 53 -13.60 -18.90 3.25
N GLY A 54 -12.65 -18.02 2.94
CA GLY A 54 -12.81 -16.57 3.04
C GLY A 54 -12.37 -15.96 4.38
N LEU A 55 -11.76 -16.72 5.29
CA LEU A 55 -11.14 -16.17 6.50
C LEU A 55 -9.76 -15.57 6.17
N THR A 56 -9.76 -14.51 5.37
CA THR A 56 -8.57 -13.80 4.91
C THR A 56 -8.36 -12.51 5.72
N PRO A 57 -7.13 -11.94 5.77
CA PRO A 57 -6.87 -10.72 6.52
C PRO A 57 -7.80 -9.56 6.17
N TRP A 58 -8.02 -9.30 4.88
CA TRP A 58 -8.86 -8.19 4.41
C TRP A 58 -10.35 -8.39 4.75
N CYS A 59 -10.86 -9.62 4.72
CA CYS A 59 -12.24 -9.89 5.12
C CYS A 59 -12.43 -9.74 6.63
N VAL A 60 -11.46 -10.20 7.44
CA VAL A 60 -11.50 -10.01 8.90
C VAL A 60 -11.42 -8.51 9.23
N ALA A 61 -10.55 -7.76 8.55
CA ALA A 61 -10.43 -6.31 8.72
C ALA A 61 -11.76 -5.57 8.41
N ASP A 62 -12.47 -5.96 7.34
CA ASP A 62 -13.77 -5.36 7.02
C ASP A 62 -14.87 -5.75 8.01
N VAL A 63 -14.88 -6.99 8.50
CA VAL A 63 -15.81 -7.41 9.58
C VAL A 63 -15.53 -6.61 10.84
N ALA A 64 -14.27 -6.45 11.25
CA ALA A 64 -13.87 -5.69 12.41
C ALA A 64 -14.26 -4.21 12.28
N ARG A 65 -13.95 -3.56 11.15
CA ARG A 65 -14.35 -2.17 10.87
C ARG A 65 -15.86 -2.00 10.92
N THR A 66 -16.61 -2.93 10.32
CA THR A 66 -18.08 -2.89 10.32
C THR A 66 -18.63 -3.05 11.74
N ALA A 67 -18.03 -3.91 12.56
CA ALA A 67 -18.41 -4.12 13.95
C ALA A 67 -18.15 -2.87 14.80
N LEU A 68 -16.95 -2.30 14.72
CA LEU A 68 -16.58 -1.05 15.41
C LEU A 68 -17.52 0.11 15.05
N SER A 69 -17.95 0.18 13.80
CA SER A 69 -18.77 1.29 13.30
C SER A 69 -20.25 1.18 13.68
N TRP A 70 -20.80 -0.04 13.76
CA TRP A 70 -22.26 -0.24 13.76
C TRP A 70 -22.83 -1.22 14.79
N SER A 71 -22.01 -2.07 15.44
CA SER A 71 -22.50 -3.09 16.39
C SER A 71 -22.72 -2.55 17.81
N SER A 72 -23.34 -3.37 18.66
CA SER A 72 -23.70 -3.09 20.07
C SER A 72 -23.39 -4.29 20.96
N PHE A 73 -23.31 -4.08 22.28
CA PHE A 73 -22.85 -5.04 23.30
C PHE A 73 -23.87 -6.13 23.71
N GLU A 74 -25.17 -5.88 23.58
CA GLU A 74 -26.22 -6.81 24.06
C GLU A 74 -26.64 -7.83 22.99
N ARG A 75 -25.68 -8.59 22.50
CA ARG A 75 -25.87 -9.56 21.41
C ARG A 75 -25.24 -10.91 21.76
N PRO A 76 -25.58 -11.98 21.03
CA PRO A 76 -24.90 -13.26 21.19
C PRO A 76 -23.40 -13.12 20.93
N GLU A 77 -22.59 -13.76 21.79
CA GLU A 77 -21.14 -13.80 21.66
C GLU A 77 -20.71 -14.38 20.31
N ALA A 78 -19.64 -13.81 19.76
CA ALA A 78 -19.01 -14.31 18.55
C ALA A 78 -18.02 -15.43 18.86
N ASP A 79 -18.15 -16.54 18.15
CA ASP A 79 -17.09 -17.53 18.03
C ASP A 79 -16.40 -17.44 16.65
N ARG A 80 -15.33 -18.22 16.46
CA ARG A 80 -14.64 -18.33 15.17
C ARG A 80 -15.57 -18.69 14.00
N ARG A 81 -16.59 -19.53 14.24
CA ARG A 81 -17.56 -19.90 13.19
C ARG A 81 -18.42 -18.71 12.78
N THR A 82 -18.79 -17.88 13.73
CA THR A 82 -19.50 -16.63 13.51
C THR A 82 -18.65 -15.67 12.68
N LEU A 83 -17.38 -15.48 13.03
CA LEU A 83 -16.45 -14.67 12.23
C LEU A 83 -16.30 -15.20 10.80
N LEU A 84 -16.07 -16.51 10.62
CA LEU A 84 -15.97 -17.15 9.31
C LEU A 84 -17.24 -16.94 8.47
N ARG A 85 -18.42 -17.07 9.07
CA ARG A 85 -19.70 -16.82 8.38
C ARG A 85 -19.82 -15.38 7.89
N LEU A 86 -19.41 -14.41 8.72
CA LEU A 86 -19.45 -12.99 8.36
C LEU A 86 -18.42 -12.67 7.26
N CYS A 87 -17.20 -13.23 7.35
CA CYS A 87 -16.18 -13.09 6.30
C CYS A 87 -16.67 -13.69 4.97
N ASN A 88 -17.34 -14.86 4.99
CA ASN A 88 -17.96 -15.41 3.79
C ASN A 88 -19.01 -14.47 3.18
N GLN A 89 -19.83 -13.82 4.00
CA GLN A 89 -20.77 -12.82 3.50
C GLN A 89 -20.07 -11.60 2.91
N CYS A 90 -18.96 -11.16 3.51
CA CYS A 90 -18.13 -10.07 3.03
C CYS A 90 -17.51 -10.37 1.64
N VAL A 91 -17.02 -11.59 1.41
CA VAL A 91 -16.50 -12.04 0.11
C VAL A 91 -17.60 -12.09 -0.95
N GLN A 92 -18.82 -12.48 -0.56
CA GLN A 92 -19.95 -12.65 -1.48
C GLN A 92 -20.74 -11.36 -1.73
N LEU A 93 -20.28 -10.22 -1.23
CA LEU A 93 -20.99 -8.94 -1.39
C LEU A 93 -21.21 -8.64 -2.87
N ALA A 94 -22.47 -8.46 -3.24
CA ALA A 94 -22.84 -8.09 -4.59
C ALA A 94 -22.44 -6.64 -4.87
N ASP A 95 -21.84 -6.40 -6.04
CA ASP A 95 -21.78 -5.04 -6.57
C ASP A 95 -23.14 -4.67 -7.18
N GLU A 96 -23.88 -3.80 -6.49
CA GLU A 96 -25.23 -3.42 -6.92
C GLU A 96 -25.25 -2.70 -8.28
N GLY A 97 -24.15 -2.08 -8.70
CA GLY A 97 -24.03 -1.43 -10.01
C GLY A 97 -23.92 -2.47 -11.12
N LEU A 98 -22.98 -3.40 -10.98
CA LEU A 98 -22.76 -4.49 -11.94
C LEU A 98 -23.94 -5.47 -11.98
N VAL A 99 -24.66 -5.67 -10.87
CA VAL A 99 -25.90 -6.46 -10.88
C VAL A 99 -27.01 -5.78 -11.70
N ARG A 100 -27.08 -4.44 -11.69
CA ARG A 100 -28.09 -3.69 -12.47
C ARG A 100 -27.74 -3.64 -13.95
N ASP A 101 -26.45 -3.51 -14.28
CA ASP A 101 -25.95 -3.56 -15.66
C ASP A 101 -24.75 -4.51 -15.77
N PRO A 102 -24.99 -5.81 -15.97
CA PRO A 102 -23.93 -6.82 -16.11
C PRO A 102 -23.08 -6.65 -17.37
N THR A 103 -23.52 -5.82 -18.32
CA THR A 103 -22.82 -5.56 -19.57
C THR A 103 -21.91 -4.34 -19.51
N SER A 104 -21.95 -3.60 -18.39
CA SER A 104 -21.12 -2.43 -18.18
C SER A 104 -19.65 -2.80 -18.07
N THR A 105 -18.87 -2.45 -19.09
CA THR A 105 -17.41 -2.55 -19.07
C THR A 105 -16.81 -1.66 -17.97
N GLU A 106 -17.34 -0.44 -17.81
CA GLU A 106 -16.89 0.49 -16.77
C GLU A 106 -17.20 -0.06 -15.36
N GLY A 107 -18.42 -0.59 -15.17
CA GLY A 107 -18.81 -1.23 -13.90
C GLY A 107 -17.93 -2.42 -13.56
N LEU A 108 -17.56 -3.24 -14.55
CA LEU A 108 -16.59 -4.33 -14.36
C LEU A 108 -15.21 -3.77 -13.95
N GLY A 109 -14.72 -2.72 -14.62
CA GLY A 109 -13.47 -2.05 -14.29
C GLY A 109 -13.44 -1.53 -12.85
N GLN A 110 -14.52 -0.88 -12.40
CA GLN A 110 -14.65 -0.39 -11.02
C GLN A 110 -14.63 -1.53 -9.98
N VAL A 111 -15.27 -2.66 -10.28
CA VAL A 111 -15.29 -3.84 -9.39
C VAL A 111 -13.90 -4.48 -9.32
N LEU A 112 -13.23 -4.63 -10.47
CA LEU A 112 -11.87 -5.18 -10.52
C LEU A 112 -10.89 -4.29 -9.75
N ALA A 113 -10.92 -2.97 -9.96
CA ALA A 113 -10.07 -2.03 -9.22
C ALA A 113 -10.23 -2.21 -7.70
N ARG A 114 -11.47 -2.22 -7.21
CA ARG A 114 -11.78 -2.41 -5.79
C ARG A 114 -11.24 -3.74 -5.24
N HIS A 115 -11.37 -4.84 -5.98
CA HIS A 115 -10.83 -6.13 -5.56
C HIS A 115 -9.30 -6.16 -5.58
N PHE A 116 -8.65 -5.55 -6.57
CA PHE A 116 -7.19 -5.48 -6.61
C PHE A 116 -6.64 -4.71 -5.40
N PHE A 117 -7.19 -3.52 -5.10
CA PHE A 117 -6.76 -2.74 -3.94
C PHE A 117 -7.12 -3.38 -2.59
N GLU A 118 -8.11 -4.29 -2.54
CA GLU A 118 -8.42 -5.06 -1.32
C GLU A 118 -7.45 -6.22 -1.11
N GLN A 119 -7.09 -6.95 -2.18
CA GLN A 119 -6.38 -8.23 -2.07
C GLN A 119 -4.87 -8.11 -2.30
N PHE A 120 -4.44 -7.39 -3.33
CA PHE A 120 -3.04 -7.39 -3.77
C PHE A 120 -2.06 -6.76 -2.78
N PRO A 121 -2.41 -5.75 -1.96
CA PRO A 121 -1.50 -5.25 -0.93
C PRO A 121 -1.00 -6.34 0.04
N SER A 122 -1.77 -7.42 0.23
CA SER A 122 -1.36 -8.54 1.09
C SER A 122 -0.36 -9.51 0.44
N GLN A 123 -0.06 -9.34 -0.85
CA GLN A 123 0.88 -10.18 -1.61
C GLN A 123 2.27 -9.54 -1.74
N HIS A 124 2.46 -8.34 -1.20
CA HIS A 124 3.75 -7.65 -1.23
C HIS A 124 4.71 -8.22 -0.20
N SER A 125 6.01 -8.13 -0.50
CA SER A 125 7.07 -8.42 0.46
C SER A 125 7.15 -7.33 1.54
N ASN A 126 6.75 -7.66 2.77
CA ASN A 126 6.91 -6.74 3.92
C ASN A 126 8.37 -6.32 4.12
N PRO A 127 9.37 -7.23 4.10
CA PRO A 127 10.78 -6.81 4.23
C PRO A 127 11.23 -5.84 3.13
N GLY A 128 10.82 -6.08 1.88
CA GLY A 128 11.16 -5.18 0.77
C GLY A 128 10.54 -3.79 0.93
N GLN A 129 9.28 -3.73 1.39
CA GLN A 129 8.60 -2.46 1.66
C GLN A 129 9.25 -1.69 2.81
N ILE A 130 9.62 -2.36 3.90
CA ILE A 130 10.28 -1.74 5.06
C ILE A 130 11.68 -1.24 4.70
N ALA A 131 12.47 -2.04 4.00
CA ALA A 131 13.78 -1.62 3.51
C ALA A 131 13.67 -0.37 2.62
N ARG A 132 12.66 -0.34 1.73
CA ARG A 132 12.38 0.82 0.89
C ARG A 132 11.99 2.04 1.71
N THR A 133 11.21 1.88 2.78
CA THR A 133 10.88 2.98 3.69
C THR A 133 12.15 3.64 4.23
N ILE A 134 13.10 2.86 4.73
CA ILE A 134 14.36 3.40 5.27
C ILE A 134 15.19 4.07 4.17
N LEU A 135 15.24 3.49 2.97
CA LEU A 135 16.01 4.02 1.83
C LEU A 135 15.41 5.27 1.18
N LEU A 136 14.11 5.54 1.38
CA LEU A 136 13.42 6.72 0.83
C LEU A 136 13.22 7.82 1.85
N PHE A 137 13.05 7.48 3.11
CA PHE A 137 12.56 8.41 4.14
C PHE A 137 13.47 8.51 5.36
N GLY A 138 14.31 7.51 5.62
CA GLY A 138 15.10 7.38 6.84
C GLY A 138 16.54 7.88 6.70
N SER A 139 17.38 7.47 7.65
CA SER A 139 18.81 7.82 7.71
C SER A 139 19.61 7.31 6.52
N ALA A 140 19.18 6.22 5.88
CA ALA A 140 19.86 5.64 4.71
C ALA A 140 19.43 6.25 3.37
N VAL A 141 18.65 7.34 3.39
CA VAL A 141 18.30 8.08 2.18
C VAL A 141 19.56 8.67 1.53
N GLU A 142 19.70 8.45 0.22
CA GLU A 142 20.73 9.11 -0.58
C GLU A 142 20.07 10.24 -1.37
N MET A 143 20.59 11.46 -1.20
CA MET A 143 20.07 12.63 -1.91
C MET A 143 20.69 12.71 -3.31
N PRO A 144 19.92 13.12 -4.33
CA PRO A 144 20.47 13.39 -5.65
C PRO A 144 21.64 14.41 -5.58
N PRO A 145 22.69 14.27 -6.42
CA PRO A 145 23.81 15.20 -6.43
C PRO A 145 23.37 16.65 -6.66
N GLY A 146 23.77 17.56 -5.76
CA GLY A 146 23.42 18.98 -5.84
C GLY A 146 21.96 19.31 -5.49
N PHE A 147 21.17 18.32 -5.04
CA PHE A 147 19.83 18.54 -4.52
C PHE A 147 19.87 18.95 -3.05
N ALA A 148 19.09 19.97 -2.68
CA ALA A 148 18.90 20.41 -1.32
C ALA A 148 17.39 20.35 -0.99
N PRO A 149 16.94 19.43 -0.11
CA PRO A 149 15.52 19.29 0.22
C PRO A 149 14.99 20.51 0.98
N GLU A 150 13.74 20.88 0.72
CA GLU A 150 13.00 21.93 1.43
C GLU A 150 12.40 21.41 2.74
N ALA A 151 11.82 20.21 2.69
CA ALA A 151 11.04 19.56 3.74
C ALA A 151 11.67 18.25 4.22
N MET A 152 12.15 17.38 3.32
CA MET A 152 12.82 16.13 3.66
C MET A 152 14.29 16.35 4.07
N THR A 153 14.50 17.33 4.95
CA THR A 153 15.82 17.63 5.53
C THR A 153 16.25 16.54 6.52
N PRO A 154 17.55 16.37 6.82
CA PRO A 154 17.99 15.45 7.87
C PRO A 154 17.27 15.78 9.19
N GLY A 155 16.63 14.79 9.83
CA GLY A 155 15.84 15.01 11.04
C GLY A 155 14.36 15.38 10.81
N TRP A 156 13.86 15.35 9.56
CA TRP A 156 12.48 15.77 9.27
C TRP A 156 11.44 14.90 9.97
N PHE A 157 11.70 13.59 10.10
CA PHE A 157 10.75 12.67 10.71
C PHE A 157 10.65 12.94 12.22
N GLU A 158 11.80 13.08 12.88
CA GLU A 158 11.97 13.49 14.27
C GLU A 158 11.26 14.81 14.54
N THR A 159 11.33 15.75 13.60
CA THR A 159 10.64 17.04 13.73
C THR A 159 9.13 16.87 13.76
N ILE A 160 8.55 16.03 12.89
CA ILE A 160 7.10 15.82 12.83
C ILE A 160 6.57 14.86 13.90
N THR A 161 7.45 14.09 14.52
CA THR A 161 7.12 13.16 15.60
C THR A 161 7.56 13.64 16.99
N ASP A 162 8.06 14.87 17.09
CA ASP A 162 8.57 15.44 18.35
C ASP A 162 9.64 14.54 19.01
N GLY A 163 10.61 14.07 18.21
CA GLY A 163 11.82 13.41 18.68
C GLY A 163 11.95 11.90 18.40
N LEU A 164 11.01 11.25 17.70
CA LEU A 164 11.19 9.85 17.27
C LEU A 164 11.90 9.79 15.93
N THR A 165 12.98 9.02 15.85
CA THR A 165 13.61 8.71 14.55
C THR A 165 12.72 7.78 13.74
N LEU A 166 12.90 7.74 12.41
CA LEU A 166 12.13 6.81 11.57
C LEU A 166 12.49 5.36 11.88
N GLU A 167 13.77 5.11 12.13
CA GLU A 167 14.32 3.81 12.52
C GLU A 167 13.69 3.33 13.83
N ASP A 168 13.73 4.14 14.89
CA ASP A 168 13.10 3.82 16.18
C ASP A 168 11.60 3.52 16.01
N TYR A 169 10.91 4.28 15.16
CA TYR A 169 9.50 4.07 14.85
C TYR A 169 9.27 2.73 14.15
N VAL A 170 10.04 2.42 13.10
CA VAL A 170 9.92 1.18 12.33
C VAL A 170 10.30 -0.05 13.16
N GLU A 171 11.36 0.04 13.97
CA GLU A 171 11.80 -1.03 14.87
C GLU A 171 10.77 -1.28 15.98
N SER A 172 10.21 -0.21 16.56
CA SER A 172 9.10 -0.30 17.51
C SER A 172 7.89 -0.99 16.88
N LEU A 173 7.52 -0.65 15.63
CA LEU A 173 6.42 -1.31 14.92
C LEU A 173 6.66 -2.80 14.72
N PHE A 174 7.89 -3.18 14.34
CA PHE A 174 8.27 -4.58 14.17
C PHE A 174 8.10 -5.36 15.48
N LEU A 175 8.68 -4.86 16.57
CA LEU A 175 8.59 -5.49 17.89
C LEU A 175 7.13 -5.60 18.36
N ILE A 176 6.37 -4.50 18.26
CA ILE A 176 4.95 -4.47 18.63
C ILE A 176 4.17 -5.50 17.80
N SER A 177 4.40 -5.59 16.49
CA SER A 177 3.73 -6.58 15.64
C SER A 177 4.03 -8.00 16.10
N THR A 178 5.30 -8.36 16.26
CA THR A 178 5.70 -9.70 16.69
C THR A 178 5.10 -10.07 18.05
N MET A 179 5.14 -9.16 19.02
CA MET A 179 4.54 -9.40 20.33
C MET A 179 3.02 -9.56 20.24
N THR A 180 2.37 -8.75 19.42
CA THR A 180 0.92 -8.80 19.20
C THR A 180 0.49 -10.12 18.57
N GLU A 181 1.25 -10.59 17.58
CA GLU A 181 1.04 -11.89 16.92
C GLU A 181 1.11 -13.04 17.95
N GLN A 182 2.12 -13.03 18.82
CA GLN A 182 2.31 -14.05 19.85
C GLN A 182 1.25 -14.03 20.96
N HIS A 183 0.56 -12.89 21.16
CA HIS A 183 -0.43 -12.70 22.22
C HIS A 183 -1.87 -12.63 21.69
N ASN A 184 -2.18 -13.40 20.63
CA ASN A 184 -3.52 -13.49 20.04
C ASN A 184 -4.11 -12.13 19.64
N GLY A 185 -3.26 -11.22 19.19
CA GLY A 185 -3.66 -9.88 18.76
C GLY A 185 -3.75 -8.86 19.89
N GLY A 186 -3.40 -9.21 21.14
CA GLY A 186 -3.31 -8.27 22.26
C GLY A 186 -1.90 -7.70 22.45
N PHE A 187 -1.80 -6.47 22.93
CA PHE A 187 -0.53 -5.86 23.30
C PHE A 187 -0.70 -4.92 24.50
N SER A 188 0.26 -4.95 25.42
CA SER A 188 0.38 -3.99 26.52
C SER A 188 1.85 -3.66 26.75
N LEU A 189 2.12 -2.43 27.16
CA LEU A 189 3.45 -2.01 27.59
C LEU A 189 3.89 -2.73 28.88
N ASP A 190 2.96 -3.29 29.64
CA ASP A 190 3.28 -4.08 30.83
C ASP A 190 4.02 -5.37 30.51
N LEU A 191 3.99 -5.81 29.24
CA LEU A 191 4.76 -6.97 28.79
C LEU A 191 6.27 -6.77 29.01
N PHE A 192 6.75 -5.52 29.08
CA PHE A 192 8.15 -5.17 29.34
C PHE A 192 8.53 -5.12 30.83
N ASN A 193 7.60 -5.31 31.77
CA ASN A 193 7.88 -5.23 33.21
C ASN A 193 8.58 -6.50 33.76
N GLY A 194 8.87 -7.50 32.92
CA GLY A 194 9.48 -8.78 33.32
C GLY A 194 11.01 -8.82 33.20
N PRO A 195 11.68 -9.78 33.86
CA PRO A 195 13.10 -10.00 33.66
C PRO A 195 13.36 -10.54 32.24
N GLY A 196 14.35 -9.99 31.53
CA GLY A 196 14.76 -10.44 30.19
C GLY A 196 14.56 -9.41 29.06
N TRP A 197 14.09 -8.20 29.39
CA TRP A 197 13.92 -7.12 28.40
C TRP A 197 15.08 -6.11 28.40
N ASP A 198 16.01 -6.21 29.35
CA ASP A 198 17.14 -5.27 29.47
C ASP A 198 17.95 -5.21 28.18
N ASP A 199 18.31 -6.36 27.60
CA ASP A 199 19.06 -6.46 26.34
C ASP A 199 18.28 -5.89 25.14
N LEU A 200 16.94 -5.98 25.13
CA LEU A 200 16.11 -5.45 24.05
C LEU A 200 15.95 -3.93 24.16
N ILE A 201 15.85 -3.40 25.38
CA ILE A 201 15.76 -1.96 25.65
C ILE A 201 17.07 -1.25 25.29
N GLU A 202 18.21 -1.95 25.32
CA GLU A 202 19.48 -1.43 24.79
C GLU A 202 19.47 -1.28 23.25
N ALA A 203 18.72 -2.12 22.53
CA ALA A 203 18.62 -2.06 21.07
C ALA A 203 17.54 -1.07 20.60
N ILE A 204 16.37 -1.08 21.22
CA ILE A 204 15.25 -0.18 20.88
C ILE A 204 14.85 0.58 22.15
N PRO A 205 14.98 1.91 22.20
CA PRO A 205 14.65 2.68 23.39
C PRO A 205 13.20 2.43 23.84
N TYR A 206 13.00 2.10 25.12
CA TYR A 206 11.65 1.87 25.65
C TYR A 206 10.70 3.05 25.42
N ASP A 207 11.22 4.29 25.51
CA ASP A 207 10.42 5.48 25.22
C ASP A 207 9.92 5.50 23.77
N ALA A 208 10.73 5.05 22.81
CA ALA A 208 10.30 4.95 21.41
C ALA A 208 9.16 3.94 21.24
N ILE A 209 9.26 2.77 21.88
CA ILE A 209 8.20 1.75 21.86
C ILE A 209 6.91 2.31 22.47
N ARG A 210 7.03 2.92 23.65
CA ARG A 210 5.92 3.54 24.39
C ARG A 210 5.22 4.58 23.52
N ARG A 211 5.96 5.55 22.99
CA ARG A 211 5.41 6.65 22.18
C ARG A 211 4.82 6.15 20.87
N THR A 212 5.52 5.26 20.16
CA THR A 212 5.00 4.61 18.95
C THR A 212 3.65 3.96 19.23
N PHE A 213 3.55 3.18 20.30
CA PHE A 213 2.30 2.55 20.68
C PHE A 213 1.21 3.57 21.04
N THR A 214 1.44 4.42 22.04
CA THR A 214 0.41 5.28 22.61
C THR A 214 0.00 6.44 21.70
N GLU A 215 0.94 7.03 20.96
CA GLU A 215 0.69 8.23 20.14
C GLU A 215 0.30 7.86 18.70
N TYR A 216 0.80 6.74 18.17
CA TYR A 216 0.65 6.40 16.75
C TYR A 216 -0.21 5.18 16.46
N LEU A 217 -0.43 4.25 17.40
CA LEU A 217 -1.12 3.00 17.09
C LEU A 217 -2.46 2.78 17.79
N VAL A 218 -2.65 3.39 18.95
CA VAL A 218 -3.85 3.20 19.78
C VAL A 218 -4.94 4.22 19.44
N THR A 219 -6.19 3.77 19.45
CA THR A 219 -7.41 4.58 19.42
C THR A 219 -8.52 3.94 20.28
N THR A 220 -9.66 4.61 20.39
CA THR A 220 -10.87 4.07 21.04
C THR A 220 -11.90 3.65 19.98
N ALA A 221 -12.86 2.81 20.35
CA ALA A 221 -13.95 2.46 19.45
C ALA A 221 -14.80 3.69 19.05
N ALA A 222 -14.91 4.69 19.93
CA ALA A 222 -15.61 5.94 19.65
C ALA A 222 -14.87 6.79 18.62
N ASP A 223 -13.58 7.03 18.81
CA ASP A 223 -12.76 7.82 17.89
C ASP A 223 -12.60 7.12 16.54
N PHE A 224 -12.44 5.80 16.55
CA PHE A 224 -12.46 4.97 15.35
C PHE A 224 -13.73 5.21 14.53
N LYS A 225 -14.90 5.17 15.18
CA LYS A 225 -16.19 5.34 14.51
C LYS A 225 -16.31 6.72 13.87
N GLU A 226 -15.87 7.76 14.57
CA GLU A 226 -15.83 9.12 14.03
C GLU A 226 -14.91 9.23 12.80
N ALA A 227 -13.69 8.68 12.89
CA ALA A 227 -12.77 8.64 11.76
C ALA A 227 -13.36 7.88 10.56
N ASN A 228 -13.96 6.70 10.79
CA ASN A 228 -14.56 5.88 9.74
C ASN A 228 -15.69 6.61 9.01
N ARG A 229 -16.52 7.36 9.73
CA ARG A 229 -17.65 8.10 9.12
C ARG A 229 -17.18 9.16 8.12
N ARG A 230 -16.05 9.83 8.38
CA ARG A 230 -15.49 10.84 7.45
C ARG A 230 -15.23 10.27 6.06
N PHE A 231 -14.82 9.00 5.97
CA PHE A 231 -14.55 8.33 4.70
C PHE A 231 -15.75 7.56 4.15
N GLN A 232 -16.59 6.96 5.01
CA GLN A 232 -17.73 6.15 4.55
C GLN A 232 -19.01 6.94 4.27
N ASP A 233 -19.28 8.03 4.99
CA ASP A 233 -20.56 8.76 4.87
C ASP A 233 -20.76 9.40 3.49
N PRO A 234 -19.74 10.01 2.84
CA PRO A 234 -19.88 10.59 1.50
C PRO A 234 -20.14 9.57 0.39
N LEU A 235 -19.84 8.28 0.61
CA LEU A 235 -19.85 7.26 -0.43
C LEU A 235 -21.23 6.61 -0.62
N PRO A 236 -21.58 6.21 -1.86
CA PRO A 236 -22.69 5.31 -2.14
C PRO A 236 -22.56 3.98 -1.38
N LYS A 237 -23.71 3.34 -1.07
CA LYS A 237 -23.77 2.11 -0.25
C LYS A 237 -22.84 0.99 -0.76
N ALA A 238 -22.82 0.74 -2.06
CA ALA A 238 -22.01 -0.31 -2.67
C ALA A 238 -20.49 -0.03 -2.58
N GLN A 239 -20.09 1.21 -2.34
CA GLN A 239 -18.69 1.64 -2.24
C GLN A 239 -18.19 1.76 -0.80
N LYS A 240 -19.08 1.84 0.21
CA LYS A 240 -18.70 2.04 1.62
C LYS A 240 -17.72 0.98 2.13
N LYS A 241 -17.82 -0.26 1.65
CA LYS A 241 -16.88 -1.35 1.96
C LYS A 241 -15.44 -1.02 1.54
N TYR A 242 -15.25 -0.24 0.49
CA TYR A 242 -13.92 0.01 -0.07
C TYR A 242 -13.30 1.34 0.41
N ALA A 243 -14.06 2.12 1.19
CA ALA A 243 -13.57 3.32 1.84
C ALA A 243 -12.38 3.01 2.76
N PHE A 244 -11.61 4.04 3.10
CA PHE A 244 -10.55 3.96 4.10
C PHE A 244 -10.97 3.21 5.36
N ASN A 245 -10.09 2.30 5.79
CA ASN A 245 -10.23 1.60 7.05
C ASN A 245 -9.33 2.30 8.08
N PRO A 246 -9.89 2.98 9.10
CA PRO A 246 -9.06 3.65 10.10
C PRO A 246 -8.12 2.72 10.88
N LEU A 247 -8.31 1.39 10.82
CA LEU A 247 -7.36 0.43 11.37
C LEU A 247 -6.00 0.48 10.65
N ASP A 248 -5.94 0.91 9.39
CA ASP A 248 -4.67 1.15 8.68
C ASP A 248 -3.87 2.30 9.31
N ASP A 249 -4.52 3.25 10.02
CA ASP A 249 -3.83 4.35 10.72
C ASP A 249 -3.61 4.06 12.21
N LYS A 250 -4.65 3.51 12.88
CA LYS A 250 -4.68 3.19 14.32
C LYS A 250 -5.11 1.73 14.51
N PRO A 251 -4.17 0.77 14.47
CA PRO A 251 -4.52 -0.65 14.49
C PRO A 251 -5.07 -1.15 15.83
N PHE A 252 -4.80 -0.49 16.96
CA PHE A 252 -5.22 -0.95 18.29
C PHE A 252 -6.43 -0.21 18.84
N ILE A 253 -7.28 -0.96 19.56
CA ILE A 253 -8.48 -0.46 20.26
C ILE A 253 -8.34 -0.72 21.76
N ASP A 254 -8.36 0.33 22.58
CA ASP A 254 -8.07 0.30 24.04
C ASP A 254 -9.32 0.21 24.95
N ASP A 255 -10.52 0.05 24.39
CA ASP A 255 -11.80 0.06 25.15
C ASP A 255 -12.72 -1.12 24.82
N VAL A 256 -12.14 -2.24 24.36
CA VAL A 256 -12.87 -3.45 23.92
C VAL A 256 -12.52 -4.69 24.74
N ALA A 257 -11.29 -4.80 25.24
CA ALA A 257 -10.79 -5.95 25.97
C ALA A 257 -9.96 -5.48 27.18
N PRO A 258 -9.58 -6.37 28.12
CA PRO A 258 -8.77 -5.98 29.30
C PRO A 258 -7.41 -5.36 28.97
N ILE A 259 -6.90 -5.62 27.76
CA ILE A 259 -5.72 -4.98 27.19
C ILE A 259 -6.08 -4.51 25.76
N PRO A 260 -5.37 -3.51 25.21
CA PRO A 260 -5.51 -3.15 23.81
C PRO A 260 -5.39 -4.36 22.88
N ILE A 261 -6.27 -4.43 21.89
CA ILE A 261 -6.21 -5.46 20.85
C ILE A 261 -6.09 -4.81 19.48
N ALA A 262 -5.39 -5.47 18.56
CA ALA A 262 -5.39 -5.19 17.14
C ALA A 262 -6.32 -6.17 16.41
N PRO A 263 -7.57 -5.79 16.06
CA PRO A 263 -8.50 -6.67 15.34
C PRO A 263 -7.99 -7.10 13.97
N TRP A 264 -6.99 -6.39 13.45
CA TRP A 264 -6.29 -6.67 12.21
C TRP A 264 -4.79 -6.49 12.41
N VAL A 265 -4.12 -7.54 12.90
CA VAL A 265 -2.71 -7.50 13.28
C VAL A 265 -1.79 -7.03 12.14
N GLN A 266 -2.08 -7.42 10.89
CA GLN A 266 -1.26 -7.03 9.74
C GLN A 266 -1.22 -5.51 9.49
N ALA A 267 -2.17 -4.73 10.03
CA ALA A 267 -2.15 -3.27 9.92
C ALA A 267 -1.00 -2.62 10.71
N ILE A 268 -0.43 -3.30 11.70
CA ILE A 268 0.70 -2.78 12.48
C ILE A 268 1.91 -2.57 11.56
N MET A 269 2.32 -3.60 10.84
CA MET A 269 3.45 -3.49 9.90
C MET A 269 3.16 -2.57 8.72
N ARG A 270 1.89 -2.34 8.37
CA ARG A 270 1.53 -1.37 7.33
C ARG A 270 1.89 0.06 7.70
N LYS A 271 2.04 0.37 8.99
CA LYS A 271 2.54 1.67 9.44
C LYS A 271 4.01 1.92 9.10
N ALA A 272 4.78 0.85 8.84
CA ALA A 272 6.20 0.92 8.49
C ALA A 272 6.46 0.99 6.97
N VAL A 273 5.43 0.97 6.12
CA VAL A 273 5.59 0.93 4.65
C VAL A 273 5.48 2.32 4.01
N PRO A 274 5.98 2.53 2.78
CA PRO A 274 6.05 3.84 2.13
C PRO A 274 4.72 4.63 2.09
N PRO A 275 3.53 4.03 1.84
CA PRO A 275 2.27 4.77 1.88
C PRO A 275 2.01 5.47 3.22
N SER A 276 2.29 4.78 4.33
CA SER A 276 2.04 5.32 5.67
C SER A 276 2.94 6.50 5.98
N ILE A 277 4.24 6.38 5.66
CA ILE A 277 5.21 7.47 5.86
C ILE A 277 4.94 8.63 4.91
N TYR A 278 4.57 8.35 3.66
CA TYR A 278 4.11 9.37 2.71
C TYR A 278 2.95 10.18 3.26
N HIS A 279 1.94 9.54 3.83
CA HIS A 279 0.77 10.22 4.38
C HIS A 279 1.10 11.00 5.66
N MET A 280 2.02 10.51 6.50
CA MET A 280 2.53 11.26 7.65
C MET A 280 3.26 12.53 7.20
N GLY A 281 4.21 12.40 6.26
CA GLY A 281 4.95 13.54 5.70
C GLY A 281 4.03 14.54 5.01
N THR A 282 3.12 14.08 4.15
CA THR A 282 2.16 14.97 3.46
C THR A 282 1.24 15.70 4.44
N ARG A 283 0.79 15.03 5.51
CA ARG A 283 -0.08 15.67 6.53
C ARG A 283 0.64 16.75 7.32
N ALA A 284 1.92 16.53 7.64
CA ALA A 284 2.69 17.44 8.47
C ALA A 284 3.37 18.56 7.68
N LEU A 285 3.83 18.27 6.46
CA LEU A 285 4.70 19.15 5.67
C LEU A 285 4.06 19.60 4.34
N GLY A 286 2.95 18.98 3.92
CA GLY A 286 2.20 19.40 2.73
C GLY A 286 2.96 19.18 1.42
N ASP A 287 2.79 20.11 0.48
CA ASP A 287 3.30 19.96 -0.88
C ASP A 287 4.83 19.97 -0.97
N SER A 288 5.54 20.62 -0.04
CA SER A 288 7.01 20.64 -0.02
C SER A 288 7.59 19.24 0.14
N PHE A 289 6.98 18.40 0.97
CA PHE A 289 7.35 16.98 1.09
C PHE A 289 7.20 16.24 -0.24
N THR A 290 6.08 16.43 -0.94
CA THR A 290 5.87 15.75 -2.23
C THR A 290 6.79 16.25 -3.34
N ARG A 291 7.20 17.53 -3.29
CA ARG A 291 8.19 18.11 -4.20
C ARG A 291 9.57 17.50 -3.98
N ASP A 292 9.96 17.29 -2.73
CA ASP A 292 11.25 16.67 -2.40
C ASP A 292 11.28 15.17 -2.70
N LEU A 293 10.18 14.46 -2.42
CA LEU A 293 10.10 13.03 -2.65
C LEU A 293 10.26 12.65 -4.12
N GLY A 294 9.83 13.50 -5.05
CA GLY A 294 9.96 13.26 -6.49
C GLY A 294 11.41 12.99 -6.93
N PRO A 295 12.33 13.96 -6.76
CA PRO A 295 13.75 13.79 -7.04
C PRO A 295 14.41 12.67 -6.23
N VAL A 296 14.07 12.52 -4.94
CA VAL A 296 14.60 11.43 -4.09
C VAL A 296 14.21 10.07 -4.65
N PHE A 297 12.95 9.90 -5.06
CA PHE A 297 12.47 8.67 -5.67
C PHE A 297 13.12 8.40 -7.03
N GLN A 298 13.28 9.43 -7.87
CA GLN A 298 14.02 9.31 -9.13
C GLN A 298 15.44 8.81 -8.90
N HIS A 299 16.15 9.38 -7.93
CA HIS A 299 17.50 8.96 -7.58
C HIS A 299 17.54 7.53 -7.01
N TYR A 300 16.58 7.17 -6.15
CA TYR A 300 16.41 5.81 -5.66
C TYR A 300 16.25 4.80 -6.81
N VAL A 301 15.41 5.11 -7.81
CA VAL A 301 15.22 4.28 -9.01
C VAL A 301 16.53 4.14 -9.79
N GLY A 302 17.32 5.20 -9.95
CA GLY A 302 18.66 5.13 -10.54
C GLY A 302 19.56 4.12 -9.85
N ARG A 303 19.65 4.19 -8.51
CA ARG A 303 20.34 3.18 -7.68
C ARG A 303 19.75 1.78 -7.85
N GLN A 304 18.45 1.67 -8.15
CA GLN A 304 17.82 0.39 -8.48
C GLN A 304 18.28 -0.20 -9.79
N LEU A 305 18.32 0.63 -10.82
CA LEU A 305 18.83 0.27 -12.13
C LEU A 305 20.30 -0.11 -12.05
N ASP A 306 21.11 0.61 -11.27
CA ASP A 306 22.53 0.33 -10.95
C ASP A 306 22.81 -1.01 -10.28
N LEU A 307 21.80 -1.83 -9.96
CA LEU A 307 21.99 -3.22 -9.51
C LEU A 307 21.50 -4.29 -10.49
N VAL A 308 21.01 -3.94 -11.68
CA VAL A 308 20.69 -4.93 -12.72
C VAL A 308 21.93 -5.77 -13.05
N ALA A 309 21.80 -7.05 -13.38
CA ALA A 309 22.96 -7.88 -13.73
C ALA A 309 23.35 -7.75 -15.21
N GLY A 310 24.56 -8.19 -15.56
CA GLY A 310 25.07 -8.20 -16.93
C GLY A 310 25.60 -6.87 -17.48
N ASP A 311 25.97 -6.88 -18.76
CA ASP A 311 26.47 -5.71 -19.49
C ASP A 311 25.34 -4.68 -19.67
N ARG A 312 25.56 -3.46 -19.17
CA ARG A 312 24.58 -2.38 -19.19
C ARG A 312 25.21 -1.04 -18.87
N GLN A 313 24.48 0.01 -19.22
CA GLN A 313 24.80 1.37 -18.80
C GLN A 313 23.54 2.06 -18.28
N VAL A 314 23.65 2.72 -17.13
CA VAL A 314 22.59 3.56 -16.56
C VAL A 314 22.94 5.01 -16.78
N ILE A 315 22.07 5.74 -17.45
CA ILE A 315 22.30 7.12 -17.86
C ILE A 315 21.17 7.98 -17.27
N PRO A 316 21.49 9.02 -16.48
CA PRO A 316 20.48 9.88 -15.85
C PRO A 316 19.80 10.80 -16.88
N GLU A 317 18.77 11.51 -16.41
CA GLU A 317 18.09 12.57 -17.16
C GLU A 317 19.08 13.56 -17.79
N LEU A 318 18.83 13.88 -19.06
CA LEU A 318 19.65 14.78 -19.87
C LEU A 318 18.84 16.00 -20.31
N ARG A 319 19.51 17.15 -20.30
CA ARG A 319 19.04 18.36 -20.97
C ARG A 319 19.59 18.44 -22.38
N TYR A 320 18.70 18.51 -23.36
CA TYR A 320 19.05 18.58 -24.78
C TYR A 320 18.34 19.75 -25.50
N GLY A 321 18.76 20.00 -26.74
CA GLY A 321 18.27 21.11 -27.56
C GLY A 321 18.99 22.45 -27.32
N PRO A 322 18.52 23.54 -27.97
CA PRO A 322 19.16 24.85 -27.90
C PRO A 322 19.17 25.42 -26.47
N ARG A 323 20.24 26.13 -26.09
CA ARG A 323 20.42 26.68 -24.73
C ARG A 323 19.25 27.54 -24.22
N LYS A 324 18.51 28.20 -25.11
CA LYS A 324 17.37 29.06 -24.76
C LYS A 324 16.03 28.32 -24.62
N SER A 325 16.00 27.04 -24.99
CA SER A 325 14.80 26.19 -25.04
C SER A 325 15.19 24.73 -24.76
N GLN A 326 15.97 24.51 -23.71
CA GLN A 326 16.37 23.16 -23.32
C GLN A 326 15.14 22.37 -22.89
N THR A 327 15.14 21.10 -23.25
CA THR A 327 14.11 20.14 -22.85
C THR A 327 14.76 19.04 -22.05
N ASP A 328 14.08 18.59 -20.99
CA ASP A 328 14.50 17.44 -20.20
C ASP A 328 14.02 16.14 -20.89
N SER A 329 14.88 15.12 -20.88
CA SER A 329 14.56 13.78 -21.36
C SER A 329 13.59 13.05 -20.42
N CYS A 330 13.51 11.73 -20.52
CA CYS A 330 12.97 10.90 -19.45
C CYS A 330 13.99 10.80 -18.32
N ASP A 331 13.52 10.42 -17.14
CA ASP A 331 14.31 10.42 -15.91
C ASP A 331 15.56 9.52 -15.98
N TRP A 332 15.46 8.37 -16.66
CA TRP A 332 16.59 7.45 -16.84
C TRP A 332 16.57 6.76 -18.21
N PHE A 333 17.75 6.38 -18.66
CA PHE A 333 17.96 5.37 -19.70
C PHE A 333 18.72 4.19 -19.11
N LEU A 334 18.22 2.98 -19.37
CA LEU A 334 18.95 1.74 -19.13
C LEU A 334 19.30 1.16 -20.50
N ASP A 335 20.56 1.32 -20.89
CA ASP A 335 21.09 0.79 -22.14
C ASP A 335 21.58 -0.64 -21.95
N LEU A 336 20.95 -1.58 -22.65
CA LEU A 336 21.27 -3.01 -22.65
C LEU A 336 21.79 -3.41 -24.04
N PRO A 337 22.48 -4.57 -24.20
CA PRO A 337 23.11 -4.94 -25.47
C PRO A 337 22.16 -4.96 -26.68
N GLY A 338 20.88 -5.31 -26.48
CA GLY A 338 19.90 -5.43 -27.56
C GLY A 338 18.71 -4.46 -27.50
N VAL A 339 18.59 -3.66 -26.44
CA VAL A 339 17.42 -2.80 -26.23
C VAL A 339 17.80 -1.59 -25.39
N LEU A 340 17.22 -0.44 -25.73
CA LEU A 340 17.28 0.75 -24.90
C LEU A 340 15.96 0.93 -24.15
N VAL A 341 16.03 0.93 -22.82
CA VAL A 341 14.86 1.12 -21.96
C VAL A 341 14.80 2.59 -21.52
N LEU A 342 13.72 3.28 -21.88
CA LEU A 342 13.43 4.65 -21.46
C LEU A 342 12.58 4.61 -20.20
N ILE A 343 12.95 5.31 -19.14
CA ILE A 343 12.33 5.15 -17.82
C ILE A 343 11.90 6.50 -17.27
N GLU A 344 10.65 6.55 -16.82
CA GLU A 344 10.05 7.74 -16.21
C GLU A 344 9.48 7.38 -14.84
N CYS A 345 9.83 8.15 -13.81
CA CYS A 345 9.45 7.89 -12.44
C CYS A 345 8.24 8.73 -12.01
N LYS A 346 7.40 8.16 -11.14
CA LYS A 346 6.23 8.82 -10.53
C LYS A 346 6.10 8.45 -9.06
N ALA A 347 6.50 9.36 -8.18
CA ALA A 347 6.44 9.18 -6.72
C ALA A 347 5.03 9.36 -6.11
N ARG A 348 3.97 9.35 -6.92
CA ARG A 348 2.60 9.58 -6.44
C ARG A 348 1.96 8.31 -5.92
N GLN A 349 1.22 8.43 -4.83
CA GLN A 349 0.35 7.39 -4.30
C GLN A 349 -0.98 7.34 -5.07
N PRO A 350 -1.58 6.14 -5.26
CA PRO A 350 -2.98 5.98 -5.64
C PRO A 350 -3.91 6.81 -4.75
N VAL A 351 -4.80 7.60 -5.35
CA VAL A 351 -5.80 8.38 -4.60
C VAL A 351 -6.99 7.52 -4.18
N GLU A 352 -7.80 8.05 -3.25
CA GLU A 352 -8.96 7.33 -2.74
C GLU A 352 -9.98 6.93 -3.81
N SER A 353 -10.19 7.77 -4.82
CA SER A 353 -11.13 7.50 -5.92
C SER A 353 -10.77 6.22 -6.69
N LEU A 354 -9.48 5.97 -6.88
CA LEU A 354 -8.97 4.76 -7.52
C LEU A 354 -9.25 3.50 -6.68
N ARG A 355 -9.08 3.60 -5.36
CA ARG A 355 -9.35 2.48 -4.44
C ARG A 355 -10.84 2.14 -4.33
N VAL A 356 -11.70 3.16 -4.25
CA VAL A 356 -13.16 2.94 -4.12
C VAL A 356 -13.85 2.71 -5.47
N GLY A 357 -13.13 2.89 -6.59
CA GLY A 357 -13.69 2.82 -7.94
C GLY A 357 -14.81 3.84 -8.16
N SER A 358 -14.64 5.08 -7.70
CA SER A 358 -15.60 6.17 -7.94
C SER A 358 -15.56 6.61 -9.40
N GLY A 359 -16.57 7.34 -9.89
CA GLY A 359 -16.70 7.66 -11.32
C GLY A 359 -15.52 8.41 -11.96
N ASP A 360 -14.70 9.09 -11.15
CA ASP A 360 -13.50 9.85 -11.57
C ASP A 360 -12.20 9.01 -11.50
N TRP A 361 -12.27 7.72 -11.17
CA TRP A 361 -11.09 6.88 -10.98
C TRP A 361 -10.17 6.83 -12.22
N ILE A 362 -10.76 6.84 -13.42
CA ILE A 362 -10.03 6.83 -14.69
C ILE A 362 -9.23 8.13 -14.87
N ASP A 363 -9.84 9.29 -14.61
CA ASP A 363 -9.18 10.59 -14.74
C ASP A 363 -7.99 10.71 -13.79
N SER A 364 -8.10 10.09 -12.60
CA SER A 364 -6.97 10.01 -11.67
C SER A 364 -5.82 9.15 -12.18
N VAL A 365 -6.11 8.03 -12.86
CA VAL A 365 -5.08 7.17 -13.46
C VAL A 365 -4.43 7.89 -14.64
N GLU A 366 -5.22 8.52 -15.51
CA GLU A 366 -4.73 9.26 -16.67
C GLU A 366 -3.83 10.42 -16.25
N SER A 367 -4.23 11.19 -15.23
CA SER A 367 -3.43 12.31 -14.72
C SER A 367 -2.11 11.85 -14.07
N SER A 368 -2.07 10.65 -13.49
CA SER A 368 -0.89 10.11 -12.81
C SER A 368 0.10 9.45 -13.77
N ILE A 369 -0.39 8.55 -14.63
CA ILE A 369 0.42 7.73 -15.55
C ILE A 369 0.57 8.38 -16.92
N GLY A 370 -0.49 9.02 -17.43
CA GLY A 370 -0.53 9.57 -18.79
C GLY A 370 0.53 10.64 -19.03
N LYS A 371 0.90 11.42 -18.01
CA LYS A 371 2.03 12.36 -18.11
C LYS A 371 3.33 11.61 -18.40
N GLY A 372 3.58 10.50 -17.72
CA GLY A 372 4.80 9.73 -17.93
C GLY A 372 4.86 9.10 -19.32
N ILE A 373 3.75 8.56 -19.82
CA ILE A 373 3.65 8.06 -21.21
C ILE A 373 4.01 9.16 -22.21
N ARG A 374 3.48 10.37 -22.04
CA ARG A 374 3.80 11.51 -22.93
C ARG A 374 5.27 11.91 -22.88
N GLN A 375 5.91 11.85 -21.71
CA GLN A 375 7.34 12.12 -21.54
C GLN A 375 8.18 11.07 -22.26
N LEU A 376 7.87 9.78 -22.08
CA LEU A 376 8.54 8.68 -22.79
C LEU A 376 8.39 8.79 -24.31
N ASN A 377 7.18 9.06 -24.81
CA ASN A 377 6.96 9.28 -26.24
C ASN A 377 7.80 10.45 -26.78
N ARG A 378 7.90 11.55 -26.03
CA ARG A 378 8.74 12.70 -26.41
C ARG A 378 10.20 12.29 -26.51
N SER A 379 10.76 11.67 -25.47
CA SER A 379 12.16 11.22 -25.47
C SER A 379 12.43 10.16 -26.54
N HIS A 380 11.45 9.31 -26.85
CA HIS A 380 11.53 8.39 -27.98
C HIS A 380 11.66 9.13 -29.31
N ARG A 381 10.81 10.13 -29.58
CA ARG A 381 10.88 10.92 -30.82
C ARG A 381 12.17 11.73 -30.93
N ASP A 382 12.67 12.21 -29.80
CA ASP A 382 13.85 13.09 -29.74
C ASP A 382 15.17 12.33 -29.52
N ILE A 383 15.18 10.99 -29.68
CA ILE A 383 16.34 10.17 -29.29
C ILE A 383 17.64 10.54 -29.99
N GLU A 384 17.57 10.98 -31.25
CA GLU A 384 18.75 11.38 -32.02
C GLU A 384 19.39 12.63 -31.42
N ALA A 385 18.58 13.63 -31.06
CA ALA A 385 19.05 14.86 -30.41
C ALA A 385 19.57 14.59 -28.99
N ILE A 386 19.03 13.59 -28.30
CA ILE A 386 19.52 13.14 -27.00
C ILE A 386 20.88 12.43 -27.18
N ALA A 387 21.03 11.55 -28.17
CA ALA A 387 22.27 10.83 -28.47
C ALA A 387 23.40 11.77 -28.96
N GLU A 388 23.09 12.89 -29.62
CA GLU A 388 24.08 13.94 -29.90
C GLU A 388 24.71 14.52 -28.62
N ARG A 389 23.94 14.55 -27.53
CA ARG A 389 24.40 15.06 -26.23
C ARG A 389 25.12 14.00 -25.40
N GLU A 390 24.66 12.76 -25.48
CA GLU A 390 25.24 11.60 -24.82
C GLU A 390 25.46 10.46 -25.83
N PRO A 391 26.62 10.43 -26.51
CA PRO A 391 26.88 9.49 -27.59
C PRO A 391 26.91 8.01 -27.19
N SER A 392 26.95 7.71 -25.88
CA SER A 392 26.83 6.32 -25.41
C SER A 392 25.41 5.76 -25.58
N ILE A 393 24.38 6.60 -25.71
CA ILE A 393 23.03 6.16 -26.06
C ILE A 393 23.02 5.72 -27.52
N GLY A 394 22.66 4.47 -27.79
CA GLY A 394 22.50 3.94 -29.15
C GLY A 394 21.10 4.20 -29.73
N PRO A 395 20.86 5.28 -30.52
CA PRO A 395 19.51 5.62 -31.00
C PRO A 395 18.93 4.58 -31.97
N ALA A 396 19.79 3.76 -32.59
CA ALA A 396 19.41 2.69 -33.50
C ALA A 396 18.85 1.43 -32.80
N LYS A 397 18.98 1.30 -31.48
CA LYS A 397 18.47 0.13 -30.74
C LYS A 397 16.92 0.12 -30.74
N PRO A 398 16.29 -1.07 -30.73
CA PRO A 398 14.90 -1.21 -30.33
C PRO A 398 14.67 -0.55 -28.97
N ARG A 399 13.52 0.11 -28.81
CA ARG A 399 13.20 0.92 -27.62
C ARG A 399 11.93 0.43 -26.97
N VAL A 400 11.95 0.38 -25.64
CA VAL A 400 10.77 0.15 -24.79
C VAL A 400 10.74 1.21 -23.70
N GLY A 401 9.56 1.53 -23.19
CA GLY A 401 9.37 2.48 -22.11
C GLY A 401 8.86 1.83 -20.83
N LEU A 402 9.31 2.33 -19.68
CA LEU A 402 8.78 1.97 -18.36
C LEU A 402 8.36 3.23 -17.62
N VAL A 403 7.11 3.27 -17.15
CA VAL A 403 6.72 4.22 -16.11
C VAL A 403 6.85 3.50 -14.78
N VAL A 404 7.77 3.94 -13.93
CA VAL A 404 8.03 3.36 -12.62
C VAL A 404 7.32 4.18 -11.55
N THR A 405 6.42 3.55 -10.81
CA THR A 405 5.61 4.21 -9.76
C THR A 405 6.07 3.79 -8.38
N LEU A 406 5.97 4.68 -7.39
CA LEU A 406 6.33 4.34 -6.00
C LEU A 406 5.45 3.21 -5.43
N GLU A 407 4.16 3.23 -5.77
CA GLU A 407 3.21 2.16 -5.45
C GLU A 407 2.64 1.50 -6.70
N PRO A 408 2.14 0.25 -6.59
CA PRO A 408 1.50 -0.40 -7.70
C PRO A 408 0.16 0.25 -8.09
N PHE A 409 -0.04 0.36 -9.41
CA PHE A 409 -1.30 0.74 -10.02
C PHE A 409 -1.96 -0.51 -10.62
N TYR A 410 -2.58 -1.34 -9.78
CA TYR A 410 -3.03 -2.70 -10.16
C TYR A 410 -3.95 -2.85 -11.38
N ALA A 411 -4.52 -1.75 -11.89
CA ALA A 411 -5.44 -1.76 -13.02
C ALA A 411 -4.80 -1.25 -14.34
N ASP A 412 -3.56 -0.75 -14.31
CA ASP A 412 -2.91 -0.03 -15.42
C ASP A 412 -2.70 -0.86 -16.70
N GLN A 413 -2.55 -2.18 -16.59
CA GLN A 413 -2.45 -3.10 -17.72
C GLN A 413 -3.81 -3.64 -18.21
N ASN A 414 -4.93 -3.18 -17.65
CA ASN A 414 -6.26 -3.57 -18.13
C ASN A 414 -6.61 -2.79 -19.41
N TRP A 415 -7.18 -3.48 -20.39
CA TRP A 415 -7.66 -2.89 -21.66
C TRP A 415 -8.61 -1.69 -21.43
N ILE A 416 -9.40 -1.71 -20.35
CA ILE A 416 -10.30 -0.60 -19.97
C ILE A 416 -9.53 0.70 -19.77
N LEU A 417 -8.34 0.64 -19.16
CA LEU A 417 -7.49 1.82 -18.95
C LEU A 417 -6.59 2.10 -20.16
N ALA A 418 -6.17 1.06 -20.90
CA ALA A 418 -5.33 1.24 -22.09
C ALA A 418 -6.00 2.16 -23.13
N GLU A 419 -7.32 2.08 -23.33
CA GLU A 419 -8.07 2.94 -24.25
C GLU A 419 -8.17 4.41 -23.81
N ARG A 420 -7.94 4.68 -22.52
CA ARG A 420 -8.03 6.03 -21.92
C ARG A 420 -6.67 6.69 -21.75
N LEU A 421 -5.59 5.91 -21.79
CA LEU A 421 -4.24 6.42 -21.70
C LEU A 421 -3.79 7.02 -23.04
N PRO A 422 -2.81 7.96 -23.03
CA PRO A 422 -2.25 8.50 -24.25
C PRO A 422 -1.74 7.40 -25.19
N GLN A 423 -1.92 7.60 -26.50
CA GLN A 423 -1.36 6.71 -27.52
C GLN A 423 0.14 6.54 -27.30
N ARG A 424 0.61 5.30 -27.40
CA ARG A 424 2.02 4.92 -27.14
C ARG A 424 2.76 4.88 -28.48
N ASP A 425 3.86 5.62 -28.60
CA ASP A 425 4.71 5.64 -29.81
C ASP A 425 5.72 4.48 -29.82
N LEU A 426 5.91 3.84 -28.66
CA LEU A 426 6.74 2.67 -28.42
C LEU A 426 6.04 1.73 -27.43
N PRO A 427 6.43 0.45 -27.30
CA PRO A 427 5.92 -0.42 -26.24
C PRO A 427 6.24 0.18 -24.86
N ILE A 428 5.21 0.51 -24.07
CA ILE A 428 5.35 1.06 -22.72
C ILE A 428 4.64 0.14 -21.73
N ALA A 429 5.33 -0.22 -20.64
CA ALA A 429 4.74 -0.82 -19.46
C ALA A 429 4.74 0.18 -18.29
N VAL A 430 3.86 -0.07 -17.32
CA VAL A 430 3.83 0.66 -16.05
C VAL A 430 4.06 -0.41 -14.99
N ILE A 431 5.02 -0.14 -14.10
CA ILE A 431 5.42 -1.07 -13.03
C ILE A 431 5.62 -0.28 -11.75
N SER A 432 5.39 -0.94 -10.62
CA SER A 432 5.83 -0.44 -9.32
C SER A 432 7.35 -0.57 -9.16
N VAL A 433 7.91 0.24 -8.27
CA VAL A 433 9.31 0.12 -7.89
C VAL A 433 9.63 -1.22 -7.21
N GLY A 434 8.65 -1.85 -6.55
CA GLY A 434 8.82 -3.20 -6.00
C GLY A 434 8.99 -4.27 -7.08
N GLU A 435 8.30 -4.13 -8.21
CA GLU A 435 8.52 -4.99 -9.37
C GLU A 435 9.89 -4.74 -9.99
N LEU A 436 10.33 -3.48 -10.11
CA LEU A 436 11.67 -3.13 -10.57
C LEU A 436 12.77 -3.75 -9.68
N GLU A 437 12.62 -3.67 -8.35
CA GLU A 437 13.54 -4.26 -7.38
C GLU A 437 13.68 -5.77 -7.55
N SER A 438 12.61 -6.45 -7.96
CA SER A 438 12.60 -7.90 -8.18
C SER A 438 13.37 -8.33 -9.43
N LEU A 439 13.64 -7.40 -10.37
CA LEU A 439 14.40 -7.66 -11.60
C LEU A 439 15.91 -7.81 -11.37
N ARG A 440 16.39 -7.54 -10.14
CA ARG A 440 17.82 -7.58 -9.79
C ARG A 440 18.36 -9.00 -9.55
N THR A 441 17.48 -9.99 -9.40
CA THR A 441 17.84 -11.36 -9.00
C THR A 441 17.57 -12.36 -10.12
N THR A 442 18.55 -12.61 -10.98
CA THR A 442 18.78 -13.93 -11.61
C THR A 442 20.17 -13.98 -12.29
N GLU A 443 21.23 -14.20 -11.52
CA GLU A 443 22.44 -14.87 -12.05
C GLU A 443 22.78 -16.19 -11.32
N GLU A 444 22.22 -16.46 -10.14
CA GLU A 444 22.59 -17.66 -9.34
C GLU A 444 21.67 -18.89 -9.51
N GLY A 445 20.86 -18.99 -10.57
CA GLY A 445 19.84 -20.05 -10.68
C GLY A 445 19.75 -20.82 -12.00
N MET A 446 20.64 -20.59 -12.98
CA MET A 446 20.62 -21.30 -14.27
C MET A 446 22.03 -21.68 -14.77
N ALA A 447 22.81 -22.32 -13.90
CA ALA A 447 24.01 -23.07 -14.28
C ALA A 447 23.86 -24.54 -13.87
#